data_AF-A0A3D3QKE9-F1
#
_entry.id   AF-A0A3D3QKE9-F1
#
_cell.length_a   1.000
_cell.length_b   1.000
_cell.length_c   1.000
_cell.angle_alpha   90.00
_cell.angle_beta   90.00
_cell.angle_gamma   90.00
#
_symmetry.space_group_name_H-M   'P 1'
#
loop_
_entity.id
_entity.type
_entity.pdbx_description
1 polymer ?
#
loop_
_entity_poly.entity_id
_entity_poly.type
_entity_poly.pdbx_seq_one_letter_code
_entity_poly.pdbx_strand_id
1 'polypeptide(L)'
;LGVAQEYKDEGRIRYIGITTTSKRQYDHLEEVMRDDRYSLDFIGIDYAIDNRSAEDRILPLAQDRGIAVMVYLPFGRSRMWQRIGDRELPQWASEFDAHTWAQFMLKFTVAHPAVTLAAPGTGDPEHMIDNLGGGKGRMPTEDHLSRMVELVQGLPASS
;
A
#
# COMPACT_ATOMS: atom_id res chain seq x y z
N LEU A 1 -19.81 7.68 -12.47
CA LEU A 1 -18.59 8.24 -13.09
C LEU A 1 -18.84 9.17 -14.29
N GLY A 2 -20.09 9.45 -14.70
CA GLY A 2 -20.39 10.26 -15.91
C GLY A 2 -19.75 11.65 -15.96
N VAL A 3 -19.91 12.47 -14.91
CA VAL A 3 -19.31 13.82 -14.85
C VAL A 3 -17.77 13.77 -14.89
N ALA A 4 -17.15 12.76 -14.27
CA ALA A 4 -15.70 12.60 -14.30
C ALA A 4 -15.22 12.27 -15.71
N GLN A 5 -15.96 11.44 -16.45
CA GLN A 5 -15.65 11.12 -17.84
C GLN A 5 -15.78 12.36 -18.73
N GLU A 6 -16.86 13.13 -18.59
CA GLU A 6 -17.05 14.40 -19.31
C GLU A 6 -15.87 15.35 -19.06
N TYR A 7 -15.41 15.50 -17.82
CA TYR A 7 -14.24 16.34 -17.51
C TYR A 7 -12.93 15.81 -18.11
N LYS A 8 -12.79 14.49 -18.29
CA LYS A 8 -11.62 13.90 -18.94
C LYS A 8 -11.67 14.15 -20.45
N ASP A 9 -12.84 13.99 -21.05
CA ASP A 9 -13.07 14.24 -22.48
C ASP A 9 -12.90 15.73 -22.84
N GLU A 10 -13.29 16.64 -21.94
CA GLU A 10 -13.02 18.08 -22.03
C GLU A 10 -11.56 18.46 -21.72
N GLY A 11 -10.71 17.51 -21.31
CA GLY A 11 -9.31 17.74 -20.97
C GLY A 11 -9.07 18.48 -19.64
N ARG A 12 -10.09 18.60 -18.79
CA ARG A 12 -10.01 19.27 -17.47
C ARG A 12 -9.31 18.40 -16.42
N ILE A 13 -9.43 17.09 -16.54
CA ILE A 13 -8.69 16.11 -15.73
C ILE A 13 -7.98 15.11 -16.63
N ARG A 14 -6.90 14.51 -16.12
CA ARG A 14 -6.10 13.51 -16.87
C ARG A 14 -6.40 12.08 -16.46
N TYR A 15 -6.76 11.87 -15.20
CA TYR A 15 -6.95 10.55 -14.61
C TYR A 15 -8.19 10.51 -13.72
N ILE A 16 -8.87 9.38 -13.73
CA ILE A 16 -10.05 9.06 -12.95
C ILE A 16 -9.68 7.87 -12.07
N GLY A 17 -9.98 7.99 -10.78
CA GLY A 17 -9.81 6.89 -9.85
C GLY A 17 -10.84 6.93 -8.74
N ILE A 18 -10.91 5.83 -8.02
CA ILE A 18 -11.80 5.67 -6.86
C ILE A 18 -11.01 5.17 -5.67
N THR A 19 -11.46 5.51 -4.47
CA THR A 19 -10.72 5.20 -3.25
C THR A 19 -11.62 4.55 -2.21
N THR A 20 -11.15 3.47 -1.59
CA THR A 20 -11.75 2.95 -0.36
C THR A 20 -10.66 2.35 0.53
N THR A 21 -10.71 2.68 1.81
CA THR A 21 -9.81 2.10 2.83
C THR A 21 -10.55 1.14 3.76
N SER A 22 -11.73 0.66 3.33
CA SER A 22 -12.60 -0.21 4.11
C SER A 22 -12.76 -1.56 3.40
N LYS A 23 -12.29 -2.63 4.04
CA LYS A 23 -12.46 -4.01 3.54
C LYS A 23 -13.92 -4.34 3.20
N ARG A 24 -14.88 -3.78 3.93
CA ARG A 24 -16.32 -4.02 3.69
C ARG A 24 -16.81 -3.49 2.34
N GLN A 25 -16.05 -2.60 1.70
CA GLN A 25 -16.38 -2.05 0.38
C GLN A 25 -15.61 -2.74 -0.74
N TYR A 26 -14.79 -3.77 -0.46
CA TYR A 26 -13.98 -4.42 -1.49
C TYR A 26 -14.82 -5.20 -2.50
N ASP A 27 -15.96 -5.76 -2.10
CA ASP A 27 -16.88 -6.41 -3.05
C ASP A 27 -17.41 -5.38 -4.07
N HIS A 28 -17.81 -4.20 -3.61
CA HIS A 28 -18.27 -3.13 -4.50
C HIS A 28 -17.12 -2.51 -5.32
N LEU A 29 -15.93 -2.37 -4.72
CA LEU A 29 -14.75 -1.93 -5.46
C LEU A 29 -14.44 -2.88 -6.62
N GLU A 30 -14.50 -4.19 -6.37
CA GLU A 30 -14.31 -5.21 -7.39
C GLU A 30 -15.35 -5.12 -8.51
N GLU A 31 -16.64 -4.95 -8.18
CA GLU A 31 -17.71 -4.72 -9.17
C GLU A 31 -17.38 -3.52 -10.08
N VAL A 32 -16.99 -2.39 -9.49
CA VAL A 32 -16.68 -1.17 -10.24
C VAL A 32 -15.41 -1.33 -11.07
N MET A 33 -14.38 -2.00 -10.55
CA MET A 33 -13.18 -2.33 -11.31
C MET A 33 -13.49 -3.25 -12.49
N ARG A 34 -14.54 -4.10 -12.38
CA ARG A 34 -14.96 -5.07 -13.41
C ARG A 34 -15.89 -4.54 -14.47
N ASP A 35 -16.48 -3.38 -14.25
CA ASP A 35 -17.44 -2.81 -15.16
C ASP A 35 -16.74 -1.98 -16.23
N ASP A 36 -16.73 -2.50 -17.46
CA ASP A 36 -16.08 -1.86 -18.62
C ASP A 36 -16.70 -0.48 -18.98
N ARG A 37 -17.84 -0.11 -18.39
CA ARG A 37 -18.39 1.25 -18.49
C ARG A 37 -17.56 2.28 -17.71
N TYR A 38 -16.69 1.83 -16.82
CA TYR A 38 -15.86 2.67 -15.97
C TYR A 38 -14.39 2.51 -16.35
N SER A 39 -13.85 3.49 -17.09
CA SER A 39 -12.41 3.54 -17.39
C SER A 39 -11.65 4.13 -16.19
N LEU A 40 -11.32 3.28 -15.21
CA LEU A 40 -10.49 3.67 -14.07
C LEU A 40 -9.00 3.66 -14.45
N ASP A 41 -8.30 4.76 -14.19
CA ASP A 41 -6.84 4.84 -14.32
C ASP A 41 -6.14 4.35 -13.04
N PHE A 42 -6.76 4.55 -11.87
CA PHE A 42 -6.19 4.11 -10.59
C PHE A 42 -7.24 3.80 -9.52
N ILE A 43 -6.82 3.04 -8.52
CA ILE A 43 -7.54 2.86 -7.25
C ILE A 43 -6.67 3.30 -6.08
N GLY A 44 -7.33 3.74 -5.00
CA GLY A 44 -6.68 4.03 -3.72
C GLY A 44 -7.20 3.15 -2.61
N ILE A 45 -6.32 2.38 -1.96
CA ILE A 45 -6.71 1.32 -1.01
C ILE A 45 -5.96 1.33 0.32
N ASP A 46 -6.49 0.57 1.28
CA ASP A 46 -5.75 0.16 2.49
C ASP A 46 -4.95 -1.11 2.18
N TYR A 47 -3.64 -1.03 2.37
CA TYR A 47 -2.72 -2.16 2.30
C TYR A 47 -1.55 -1.89 3.24
N ALA A 48 -1.23 -2.87 4.07
CA ALA A 48 -0.14 -2.81 5.03
C ALA A 48 0.27 -4.24 5.41
N ILE A 49 1.44 -4.39 6.02
CA ILE A 49 1.93 -5.69 6.47
C ILE A 49 1.02 -6.38 7.50
N ASP A 50 0.23 -5.62 8.28
CA ASP A 50 -0.80 -6.14 9.20
C ASP A 50 -2.20 -6.24 8.57
N ASN A 51 -2.41 -5.71 7.36
CA ASN A 51 -3.67 -5.76 6.64
C ASN A 51 -3.45 -6.09 5.16
N ARG A 52 -3.43 -7.39 4.88
CA ARG A 52 -3.15 -7.95 3.56
C ARG A 52 -4.41 -8.35 2.76
N SER A 53 -5.60 -7.97 3.23
CA SER A 53 -6.87 -8.36 2.62
C SER A 53 -7.05 -7.94 1.15
N ALA A 54 -6.26 -6.97 0.67
CA ALA A 54 -6.26 -6.58 -0.74
C ALA A 54 -5.58 -7.61 -1.65
N GLU A 55 -4.66 -8.43 -1.13
CA GLU A 55 -3.93 -9.46 -1.90
C GLU A 55 -4.86 -10.55 -2.42
N ASP A 56 -5.96 -10.83 -1.71
CA ASP A 56 -6.88 -11.92 -2.06
C ASP A 56 -7.54 -11.71 -3.43
N ARG A 57 -7.89 -10.46 -3.77
CA ARG A 57 -8.73 -10.14 -4.95
C ARG A 57 -8.42 -8.79 -5.61
N ILE A 58 -8.15 -7.75 -4.82
CA ILE A 58 -8.06 -6.38 -5.33
C ILE A 58 -6.74 -6.14 -6.07
N LEU A 59 -5.61 -6.52 -5.47
CA LEU A 59 -4.29 -6.33 -6.09
C LEU A 59 -4.11 -7.18 -7.36
N PRO A 60 -4.49 -8.49 -7.39
CA PRO A 60 -4.46 -9.26 -8.63
C PRO A 60 -5.36 -8.65 -9.72
N LEU A 61 -6.58 -8.23 -9.36
CA LEU A 61 -7.49 -7.62 -10.32
C LEU A 61 -6.97 -6.30 -10.91
N ALA A 62 -6.33 -5.47 -10.08
CA ALA A 62 -5.72 -4.24 -10.55
C ALA A 62 -4.59 -4.53 -11.54
N GLN A 63 -3.76 -5.55 -11.28
CA GLN A 63 -2.69 -5.98 -12.16
C GLN A 63 -3.24 -6.52 -13.49
N ASP A 64 -4.25 -7.40 -13.45
CA ASP A 64 -4.89 -7.97 -14.65
C ASP A 64 -5.52 -6.90 -15.54
N ARG A 65 -6.05 -5.84 -14.94
CA ARG A 65 -6.71 -4.73 -15.64
C ARG A 65 -5.80 -3.58 -16.02
N GLY A 66 -4.53 -3.60 -15.60
CA GLY A 66 -3.61 -2.47 -15.77
C GLY A 66 -4.04 -1.20 -15.03
N ILE A 67 -4.75 -1.35 -13.91
CA ILE A 67 -5.18 -0.22 -13.05
C ILE A 67 -4.05 0.09 -12.05
N ALA A 68 -3.64 1.35 -11.97
CA ALA A 68 -2.62 1.76 -11.00
C ALA A 68 -3.14 1.68 -9.55
N VAL A 69 -2.28 1.34 -8.60
CA VAL A 69 -2.65 1.19 -7.19
C VAL A 69 -1.89 2.19 -6.32
N MET A 70 -2.65 3.02 -5.61
CA MET A 70 -2.17 3.93 -4.57
C MET A 70 -2.50 3.36 -3.18
N VAL A 71 -1.48 3.16 -2.33
CA VAL A 71 -1.68 2.67 -0.97
C VAL A 71 -1.69 3.83 0.03
N TYR A 72 -2.81 4.04 0.74
CA TYR A 72 -2.97 5.18 1.67
C TYR A 72 -2.57 4.89 3.12
N LEU A 73 -2.55 3.63 3.54
CA LEU A 73 -2.38 3.26 4.95
C LEU A 73 -1.22 2.29 5.18
N PRO A 74 0.00 2.57 4.65
CA PRO A 74 1.12 1.62 4.70
C PRO A 74 1.60 1.26 6.12
N PHE A 75 1.17 2.02 7.14
CA PHE A 75 1.49 1.77 8.55
C PHE A 75 0.31 1.21 9.36
N GLY A 76 -0.72 0.67 8.69
CA GLY A 76 -1.84 0.01 9.35
C GLY A 76 -2.64 0.95 10.25
N ARG A 77 -2.95 2.18 9.81
CA ARG A 77 -3.62 3.21 10.63
C ARG A 77 -2.93 3.45 11.98
N SER A 78 -1.59 3.46 11.97
CA SER A 78 -0.73 3.58 13.15
C SER A 78 -0.75 2.39 14.12
N ARG A 79 -1.56 1.35 13.89
CA ARG A 79 -1.57 0.15 14.73
C ARG A 79 -0.22 -0.53 14.74
N MET A 80 0.49 -0.53 13.62
CA MET A 80 1.81 -1.14 13.53
C MET A 80 2.80 -0.54 14.53
N TRP A 81 2.78 0.78 14.73
CA TRP A 81 3.63 1.44 15.72
C TRP A 81 3.37 0.94 17.14
N GLN A 82 2.11 0.70 17.50
CA GLN A 82 1.74 0.13 18.80
C GLN A 82 2.19 -1.33 18.95
N ARG A 83 2.05 -2.12 17.88
CA ARG A 83 2.45 -3.54 17.88
C ARG A 83 3.97 -3.72 17.98
N ILE A 84 4.72 -2.85 17.30
CA ILE A 84 6.18 -2.80 17.34
C ILE A 84 6.64 -2.36 18.74
N GLY A 85 6.14 -1.23 19.24
CA GLY A 85 6.58 -0.65 20.51
C GLY A 85 8.06 -0.26 20.49
N ASP A 86 8.79 -0.55 21.56
CA ASP A 86 10.23 -0.23 21.69
C ASP A 86 11.16 -1.30 21.10
N ARG A 87 10.62 -2.21 20.27
CA ARG A 87 11.43 -3.30 19.68
C ARG A 87 12.39 -2.75 18.65
N GLU A 88 13.63 -3.21 18.73
CA GLU A 88 14.64 -2.94 17.72
C GLU A 88 14.24 -3.57 16.37
N LEU A 89 14.62 -2.91 15.28
CA LEU A 89 14.49 -3.46 13.94
C LEU A 89 15.39 -4.70 13.84
N PRO A 90 14.91 -5.83 13.28
CA PRO A 90 15.76 -6.99 13.13
C PRO A 90 16.96 -6.69 12.23
N GLN A 91 18.14 -7.20 12.60
CA GLN A 91 19.39 -6.95 11.87
C GLN A 91 19.30 -7.35 10.38
N TRP A 92 18.54 -8.40 10.07
CA TRP A 92 18.35 -8.87 8.69
C TRP A 92 17.57 -7.89 7.80
N ALA A 93 16.93 -6.85 8.35
CA ALA A 93 16.33 -5.78 7.55
C ALA A 93 17.36 -5.05 6.67
N SER A 94 18.63 -5.06 7.07
CA SER A 94 19.75 -4.53 6.29
C SER A 94 20.03 -5.32 4.99
N GLU A 95 19.53 -6.55 4.86
CA GLU A 95 19.65 -7.35 3.63
C GLU A 95 18.94 -6.68 2.43
N PHE A 96 17.93 -5.85 2.71
CA PHE A 96 17.19 -5.03 1.73
C PHE A 96 17.21 -3.53 2.07
N ASP A 97 18.30 -3.06 2.69
CA ASP A 97 18.57 -1.64 2.96
C ASP A 97 17.44 -0.93 3.75
N ALA A 98 16.76 -1.66 4.65
CA ALA A 98 15.87 -1.06 5.63
C ALA A 98 16.63 -0.82 6.94
N HIS A 99 16.64 0.44 7.39
CA HIS A 99 17.31 0.88 8.61
C HIS A 99 16.34 1.38 9.68
N THR A 100 15.07 1.55 9.34
CA THR A 100 13.99 1.90 10.28
C THR A 100 12.75 1.05 10.05
N TRP A 101 11.86 1.00 11.04
CA TRP A 101 10.56 0.35 10.91
C TRP A 101 9.68 1.00 9.83
N ALA A 102 9.79 2.31 9.61
CA ALA A 102 9.09 3.00 8.53
C ALA A 102 9.52 2.44 7.17
N GLN A 103 10.85 2.38 6.93
CA GLN A 103 11.42 1.84 5.71
C GLN A 103 11.04 0.37 5.52
N PHE A 104 11.08 -0.43 6.58
CA PHE A 104 10.68 -1.83 6.56
C PHE A 104 9.22 -2.00 6.08
N MET A 105 8.27 -1.29 6.69
CA MET A 105 6.85 -1.38 6.32
C MET A 105 6.55 -0.82 4.92
N LEU A 106 7.23 0.26 4.53
CA LEU A 106 7.08 0.85 3.20
C LEU A 106 7.65 -0.06 2.11
N LYS A 107 8.82 -0.66 2.35
CA LYS A 107 9.43 -1.62 1.42
C LYS A 107 8.57 -2.85 1.22
N PHE A 108 7.92 -3.36 2.27
CA PHE A 108 6.90 -4.41 2.13
C PHE A 108 5.79 -3.97 1.17
N THR A 109 5.24 -2.77 1.40
CA THR A 109 4.12 -2.24 0.63
C THR A 109 4.46 -2.07 -0.85
N VAL A 110 5.59 -1.43 -1.15
CA VAL A 110 5.99 -1.10 -2.54
C VAL A 110 6.69 -2.24 -3.27
N ALA A 111 7.04 -3.33 -2.57
CA ALA A 111 7.57 -4.54 -3.21
C ALA A 111 6.48 -5.35 -3.93
N HIS A 112 5.20 -5.16 -3.59
CA HIS A 112 4.12 -5.87 -4.25
C HIS A 112 3.98 -5.38 -5.71
N PRO A 113 3.97 -6.28 -6.73
CA PRO A 113 4.07 -5.89 -8.14
C PRO A 113 2.89 -5.04 -8.65
N ALA A 114 1.70 -5.20 -8.07
CA ALA A 114 0.53 -4.38 -8.39
C ALA A 114 0.59 -2.95 -7.81
N VAL A 115 1.47 -2.66 -6.84
CA VAL A 115 1.51 -1.35 -6.17
C VAL A 115 2.29 -0.35 -7.02
N THR A 116 1.63 0.74 -7.40
CA THR A 116 2.26 1.83 -8.15
C THR A 116 2.95 2.83 -7.22
N LEU A 117 2.32 3.17 -6.09
CA LEU A 117 2.91 4.03 -5.07
C LEU A 117 2.30 3.79 -3.68
N ALA A 118 3.07 4.12 -2.65
CA ALA A 118 2.58 4.26 -1.28
C ALA A 118 2.59 5.74 -0.88
N ALA A 119 1.54 6.17 -0.16
CA ALA A 119 1.37 7.53 0.32
C ALA A 119 1.46 7.58 1.85
N PRO A 120 2.68 7.50 2.44
CA PRO A 120 2.85 7.69 3.87
C PRO A 120 2.57 9.15 4.24
N GLY A 121 1.50 9.39 5.00
CA GLY A 121 1.17 10.71 5.52
C GLY A 121 2.07 11.09 6.70
N THR A 122 2.79 12.20 6.59
CA THR A 122 3.51 12.83 7.70
C THR A 122 3.54 14.35 7.53
N GLY A 123 3.47 15.08 8.64
CA GLY A 123 3.73 16.52 8.70
C GLY A 123 5.15 16.87 9.17
N ASP A 124 5.93 15.87 9.58
CA ASP A 124 7.28 16.01 10.10
C ASP A 124 8.32 15.80 8.97
N PRO A 125 9.26 16.75 8.75
CA PRO A 125 10.29 16.65 7.72
C PRO A 125 11.28 15.50 7.91
N GLU A 126 11.64 15.13 9.14
CA GLU A 126 12.56 14.03 9.42
C GLU A 126 11.89 12.69 9.08
N HIS A 127 10.63 12.52 9.48
CA HIS A 127 9.83 11.37 9.04
C HIS A 127 9.68 11.32 7.51
N MET A 128 9.56 12.47 6.84
CA MET A 128 9.48 12.50 5.37
C MET A 128 10.78 11.95 4.76
N ILE A 129 11.94 12.36 5.26
CA ILE A 129 13.25 11.86 4.80
C ILE A 129 13.34 10.35 5.02
N ASP A 130 12.91 9.86 6.19
CA ASP A 130 12.93 8.43 6.50
C ASP A 130 11.99 7.62 5.59
N ASN A 131 10.77 8.12 5.36
CA ASN A 131 9.81 7.50 4.45
C ASN A 131 10.34 7.39 3.02
N LEU A 132 11.07 8.39 2.53
CA LEU A 132 11.72 8.34 1.22
C LEU A 132 12.78 7.22 1.14
N GLY A 133 13.39 6.83 2.26
CA GLY A 133 14.27 5.66 2.35
C GLY A 133 13.56 4.35 2.02
N GLY A 134 12.25 4.26 2.29
CA GLY A 134 11.42 3.10 1.98
C GLY A 134 11.28 2.79 0.48
N GLY A 135 11.59 3.73 -0.40
CA GLY A 135 11.60 3.55 -1.86
C GLY A 135 13.00 3.48 -2.49
N LYS A 136 14.07 3.39 -1.68
CA LYS A 136 15.47 3.45 -2.16
C LYS A 136 16.24 2.18 -1.82
N GLY A 137 17.32 1.91 -2.55
CA GLY A 137 18.18 0.74 -2.32
C GLY A 137 17.52 -0.57 -2.77
N ARG A 138 18.01 -1.69 -2.23
CA ARG A 138 17.51 -3.03 -2.54
C ARG A 138 16.08 -3.21 -2.04
N MET A 139 15.27 -3.93 -2.81
CA MET A 139 13.92 -4.32 -2.40
C MET A 139 13.95 -5.71 -1.76
N PRO A 140 13.04 -6.02 -0.81
CA PRO A 140 12.91 -7.35 -0.25
C PRO A 140 12.59 -8.37 -1.36
N THR A 141 13.15 -9.58 -1.25
CA THR A 141 12.81 -10.74 -2.08
C THR A 141 11.55 -11.41 -1.53
N GLU A 142 11.00 -12.40 -2.24
CA GLU A 142 9.89 -13.23 -1.76
C GLU A 142 10.17 -13.85 -0.37
N ASP A 143 11.38 -14.38 -0.18
CA ASP A 143 11.84 -14.94 1.09
C ASP A 143 11.90 -13.86 2.19
N HIS A 144 12.39 -12.66 1.86
CA HIS A 144 12.36 -11.54 2.81
C HIS A 144 10.90 -11.19 3.17
N LEU A 145 10.01 -11.04 2.19
CA LEU A 145 8.59 -10.71 2.42
C LEU A 145 7.92 -11.73 3.35
N SER A 146 8.21 -13.02 3.16
CA SER A 146 7.71 -14.10 4.01
C SER A 146 8.18 -13.95 5.46
N ARG A 147 9.48 -13.71 5.68
CA ARG A 147 10.05 -13.44 7.01
C ARG A 147 9.48 -12.17 7.66
N MET A 148 9.21 -11.13 6.87
CA MET A 148 8.58 -9.90 7.35
C MET A 148 7.17 -10.17 7.87
N VAL A 149 6.38 -10.94 7.13
CA VAL A 149 5.03 -11.33 7.55
C VAL A 149 5.07 -12.16 8.83
N GLU A 150 5.94 -13.17 8.90
CA GLU A 150 6.10 -14.02 10.08
C GLU A 150 6.47 -13.20 11.32
N LEU A 151 7.42 -12.26 11.18
CA LEU A 151 7.80 -11.35 12.25
C LEU A 151 6.59 -10.54 12.75
N VAL A 152 5.82 -9.95 11.83
CA VAL A 152 4.65 -9.14 12.18
C VAL A 152 3.54 -9.98 12.78
N GLN A 153 3.35 -11.23 12.36
CA GLN A 153 2.38 -12.14 12.99
C GLN A 153 2.77 -12.49 14.44
N GLY A 154 4.06 -12.56 14.73
CA GLY A 154 4.59 -12.76 16.09
C GLY A 154 4.53 -11.55 17.01
N LEU A 155 4.23 -10.34 16.49
CA LEU A 155 4.09 -9.14 17.32
C LEU A 155 2.78 -9.15 18.13
N PRO A 156 2.78 -8.56 19.34
CA PRO A 156 1.55 -8.38 20.14
C PRO A 156 0.41 -7.77 19.32
N ALA A 157 -0.83 -8.08 19.72
CA ALA A 157 -1.99 -7.40 19.18
C ALA A 157 -1.97 -5.91 19.56
N SER A 158 -2.47 -5.04 18.68
CA SER A 158 -2.76 -3.65 19.03
C SER A 158 -3.97 -3.63 19.98
N SER A 159 -3.80 -3.00 21.14
CA SER A 159 -4.87 -2.78 22.13
C SER A 159 -5.96 -1.85 21.63
#